data_AF-A0A6G3MKY1-F1
#
_entry.id   AF-A0A6G3MKY1-F1
#
_cell.length_a   1.000
_cell.length_b   1.000
_cell.length_c   1.000
_cell.angle_alpha   90.00
_cell.angle_beta   90.00
_cell.angle_gamma   90.00
#
_symmetry.space_group_name_H-M   'P 1'
#
loop_
_entity.id
_entity.type
_entity.pdbx_description
1 polymer ?
#
loop_
_entity_poly.entity_id
_entity_poly.type
_entity_poly.pdbx_seq_one_letter_code
_entity_poly.pdbx_strand_id
1 'polypeptide(L)'
;HLNLLEFSDNDVAEEREVIRLKNLVHDKIIALEKRQEDLKKLDLSIGLLIKNRITLDETQSKSKFKRRKHDTEVSISSKEKIVLREKYGNIFYILQHLPIYAAKFLHAISLSHSIKFVRETFFSLLNYGSTAREEYLILCIFREAISYEVETEINSIKEFQKEDPAVVKLAISFYRDVKAPTFLQPMLSDPI
;
A
#
# COMPACT_ATOMS: atom_id res chain seq x y z
N HIS A 1 -60.99 -24.81 -16.04
CA HIS A 1 -59.99 -25.85 -15.77
C HIS A 1 -58.59 -25.42 -16.25
N LEU A 2 -58.05 -24.26 -15.81
CA LEU A 2 -56.70 -23.83 -16.20
C LEU A 2 -55.85 -23.18 -15.08
N ASN A 3 -56.38 -22.97 -13.87
CA ASN A 3 -55.62 -22.35 -12.77
C ASN A 3 -54.76 -23.33 -11.94
N LEU A 4 -54.76 -24.62 -12.25
CA LEU A 4 -54.00 -25.62 -11.48
C LEU A 4 -52.60 -25.86 -12.03
N LEU A 5 -52.38 -25.63 -13.33
CA LEU A 5 -51.08 -25.83 -13.98
C LEU A 5 -50.14 -24.63 -13.79
N GLU A 6 -50.69 -23.41 -13.86
CA GLU A 6 -49.91 -22.16 -13.70
C GLU A 6 -49.43 -21.95 -12.26
N PHE A 7 -50.16 -22.50 -11.27
CA PHE A 7 -49.71 -22.56 -9.89
C PHE A 7 -48.49 -23.49 -9.76
N SER A 8 -48.51 -24.66 -10.40
CA SER A 8 -47.42 -25.66 -10.30
C SER A 8 -46.10 -25.22 -10.96
N ASP A 9 -46.12 -24.53 -12.09
CA ASP A 9 -44.86 -24.10 -12.76
C ASP A 9 -44.21 -22.93 -12.03
N ASN A 10 -45.01 -22.00 -11.49
CA ASN A 10 -44.51 -20.92 -10.64
C ASN A 10 -43.97 -21.45 -9.31
N ASP A 11 -44.67 -22.38 -8.66
CA ASP A 11 -44.21 -23.03 -7.43
C ASP A 11 -42.85 -23.72 -7.64
N VAL A 12 -42.66 -24.40 -8.78
CA VAL A 12 -41.38 -25.04 -9.12
C VAL A 12 -40.28 -24.00 -9.38
N ALA A 13 -40.60 -22.85 -9.98
CA ALA A 13 -39.64 -21.77 -10.19
C ALA A 13 -39.23 -21.11 -8.86
N GLU A 14 -40.20 -20.88 -7.97
CA GLU A 14 -39.96 -20.36 -6.62
C GLU A 14 -39.12 -21.33 -5.78
N GLU A 15 -39.42 -22.64 -5.83
CA GLU A 15 -38.63 -23.66 -5.15
C GLU A 15 -37.18 -23.70 -5.65
N ARG A 16 -36.96 -23.58 -6.95
CA ARG A 16 -35.59 -23.51 -7.53
C ARG A 16 -34.84 -22.28 -7.04
N GLU A 17 -35.50 -21.12 -6.97
CA GLU A 17 -34.88 -19.89 -6.50
C GLU A 17 -34.56 -19.98 -4.99
N VAL A 18 -35.44 -20.58 -4.19
CA VAL A 18 -35.19 -20.87 -2.77
C VAL A 18 -33.99 -21.80 -2.60
N ILE A 19 -33.86 -22.84 -3.42
CA ILE A 19 -32.69 -23.74 -3.39
C ILE A 19 -31.41 -22.99 -3.79
N ARG A 20 -31.45 -22.14 -4.81
CA ARG A 20 -30.32 -21.32 -5.24
C ARG A 20 -29.86 -20.36 -4.13
N LEU A 21 -30.80 -19.68 -3.49
CA LEU A 21 -30.52 -18.77 -2.38
C LEU A 21 -29.96 -19.52 -1.17
N LYS A 22 -30.51 -20.70 -0.84
CA LYS A 22 -29.97 -21.57 0.22
C LYS A 22 -28.54 -21.99 -0.06
N ASN A 23 -28.23 -22.41 -1.28
CA ASN A 23 -26.87 -22.80 -1.67
C ASN A 23 -25.90 -21.61 -1.58
N LEU A 24 -26.31 -20.42 -2.06
CA LEU A 24 -25.49 -19.21 -1.98
C LEU A 24 -25.20 -18.80 -0.53
N VAL A 25 -26.22 -18.87 0.35
CA VAL A 25 -26.04 -18.62 1.78
C VAL A 25 -25.11 -19.65 2.40
N HIS A 26 -25.26 -20.93 2.05
CA HIS A 26 -24.40 -22.01 2.53
C HIS A 26 -22.94 -21.79 2.13
N ASP A 27 -22.68 -21.48 0.86
CA ASP A 27 -21.34 -21.17 0.35
C ASP A 27 -20.72 -19.95 1.06
N LYS A 28 -21.53 -18.91 1.31
CA LYS A 28 -21.10 -17.74 2.09
C LYS A 28 -20.76 -18.12 3.54
N ILE A 29 -21.56 -18.97 4.19
CA ILE A 29 -21.29 -19.42 5.55
C ILE A 29 -19.94 -20.15 5.60
N ILE A 30 -19.70 -21.12 4.70
CA ILE A 30 -18.43 -21.85 4.64
C ILE A 30 -17.24 -20.89 4.40
N ALA A 31 -17.41 -19.92 3.48
CA ALA A 31 -16.36 -18.93 3.22
C ALA A 31 -16.10 -18.00 4.41
N LEU A 32 -17.13 -17.69 5.21
CA LEU A 32 -17.00 -16.90 6.44
C LEU A 32 -16.33 -17.71 7.54
N GLU A 33 -16.71 -18.97 7.74
CA GLU A 33 -16.07 -19.88 8.69
C GLU A 33 -14.58 -20.05 8.40
N LYS A 34 -14.21 -20.25 7.13
CA LYS A 34 -12.81 -20.32 6.71
C LYS A 34 -12.04 -19.05 7.04
N ARG A 35 -12.60 -17.87 6.74
CA ARG A 35 -11.97 -16.59 7.13
C ARG A 35 -11.86 -16.44 8.63
N GLN A 36 -12.86 -16.90 9.39
CA GLN A 36 -12.83 -16.84 10.85
C GLN A 36 -11.72 -17.73 11.42
N GLU A 37 -11.46 -18.89 10.80
CA GLU A 37 -10.33 -19.74 11.16
C GLU A 37 -8.98 -19.08 10.82
N ASP A 38 -8.86 -18.44 9.65
CA ASP A 38 -7.66 -17.71 9.26
C ASP A 38 -7.38 -16.53 10.22
N LEU A 39 -8.43 -15.80 10.63
CA LEU A 39 -8.32 -14.76 11.65
C LEU A 39 -7.86 -15.32 12.99
N LYS A 40 -8.39 -16.47 13.44
CA LYS A 40 -7.93 -17.14 14.67
C LYS A 40 -6.45 -17.53 14.60
N LYS A 41 -5.96 -17.97 13.43
CA LYS A 41 -4.52 -18.28 13.22
C LYS A 41 -3.65 -17.04 13.30
N LEU A 42 -4.12 -15.91 12.75
CA LEU A 42 -3.44 -14.63 12.86
C LEU A 42 -3.42 -14.13 14.30
N ASP A 43 -4.53 -14.21 15.04
CA ASP A 43 -4.60 -13.81 16.45
C ASP A 43 -3.66 -14.65 17.33
N LEU A 44 -3.58 -15.97 17.10
CA LEU A 44 -2.62 -16.84 17.77
C LEU A 44 -1.17 -16.41 17.47
N SER A 45 -0.89 -16.10 16.20
CA SER A 45 0.43 -15.65 15.75
C SER A 45 0.81 -14.31 16.38
N ILE A 46 -0.13 -13.36 16.45
CA ILE A 46 0.03 -12.07 17.14
C ILE A 46 0.29 -12.31 18.63
N GLY A 47 -0.48 -13.18 19.28
CA GLY A 47 -0.28 -13.54 20.68
C GLY A 47 1.10 -14.13 20.96
N LEU A 48 1.59 -15.03 20.09
CA LEU A 48 2.94 -15.58 20.16
C LEU A 48 4.01 -14.52 19.95
N LEU A 49 3.82 -13.61 18.99
CA LEU A 49 4.74 -12.50 18.75
C LEU A 49 4.82 -11.55 19.96
N ILE A 50 3.69 -11.22 20.58
CA ILE A 50 3.65 -10.41 21.80
C ILE A 50 4.38 -11.13 22.94
N LYS A 51 4.14 -12.43 23.13
CA LYS A 51 4.83 -13.23 24.15
C LYS A 51 6.34 -13.29 23.89
N ASN A 52 6.75 -13.50 22.64
CA ASN A 52 8.15 -13.50 22.23
C ASN A 52 8.79 -12.13 22.46
N ARG A 53 8.06 -11.05 22.19
CA ARG A 53 8.50 -9.67 22.45
C ARG A 53 8.73 -9.41 23.94
N ILE A 54 7.77 -9.78 24.78
CA ILE A 54 7.89 -9.67 26.25
C ILE A 54 9.10 -10.48 26.75
N THR A 55 9.24 -11.73 26.29
CA THR A 55 10.36 -12.61 26.68
C THR A 55 11.71 -12.04 26.24
N LEU A 56 11.80 -11.47 25.04
CA LEU A 56 13.01 -10.80 24.55
C LEU A 56 13.32 -9.55 25.37
N ASP A 57 12.33 -8.74 25.72
CA ASP A 57 12.54 -7.54 26.53
C ASP A 57 12.99 -7.90 27.96
N GLU A 58 12.45 -8.96 28.56
CA GLU A 58 12.88 -9.49 29.85
C GLU A 58 14.32 -10.03 29.80
N THR A 59 14.67 -10.84 28.80
CA THR A 59 16.02 -11.41 28.66
C THR A 59 17.08 -10.34 28.33
N GLN A 60 16.72 -9.33 27.52
CA GLN A 60 17.57 -8.16 27.29
C GLN A 60 17.77 -7.30 28.53
N SER A 61 16.75 -7.19 29.41
CA SER A 61 16.90 -6.50 30.68
C SER A 61 17.88 -7.22 31.62
N LYS A 62 17.83 -8.56 31.66
CA LYS A 62 18.73 -9.42 32.45
C LYS A 62 20.17 -9.40 31.91
N SER A 63 20.36 -9.33 30.58
CA SER A 63 21.69 -9.26 29.98
C SER A 63 22.38 -7.90 30.19
N LYS A 64 21.61 -6.80 30.25
CA LYS A 64 22.12 -5.45 30.57
C LYS A 64 22.61 -5.32 32.02
N PHE A 65 22.07 -6.11 32.97
CA PHE A 65 22.54 -6.11 34.36
C PHE A 65 23.96 -6.70 34.51
N LYS A 66 24.37 -7.62 33.63
CA LYS A 66 25.72 -8.23 33.65
C LYS A 66 26.79 -7.43 32.91
N ARG A 67 26.44 -6.39 32.14
CA ARG A 67 27.40 -5.62 31.30
C ARG A 67 27.76 -4.22 31.84
N ARG A 68 27.36 -3.84 33.05
CA ARG A 68 27.61 -2.51 33.64
C ARG A 68 29.02 -2.32 34.24
N LYS A 69 30.09 -2.74 33.56
CA LYS A 69 31.46 -2.41 34.00
C LYS A 69 32.39 -1.83 32.94
N HIS A 70 31.97 -1.63 31.70
CA HIS A 70 32.79 -0.90 30.73
C HIS A 70 31.92 -0.17 29.70
N ASP A 71 32.34 1.06 29.38
CA ASP A 71 31.90 1.90 28.26
C ASP A 71 30.63 2.77 28.44
N THR A 72 30.85 3.85 29.18
CA THR A 72 30.07 5.10 29.15
C THR A 72 30.44 5.93 27.91
N GLU A 73 29.71 5.76 26.79
CA GLU A 73 29.38 6.87 25.85
C GLU A 73 28.55 6.49 24.60
N VAL A 74 28.29 5.21 24.29
CA VAL A 74 27.46 4.82 23.11
C VAL A 74 26.11 4.21 23.51
N SER A 75 25.48 4.73 24.56
CA SER A 75 24.22 4.21 25.10
C SER A 75 23.09 5.24 25.03
N ILE A 76 22.85 5.80 23.84
CA ILE A 76 21.49 6.25 23.50
C ILE A 76 20.66 4.97 23.46
N SER A 77 19.84 4.81 24.50
CA SER A 77 19.24 3.57 24.95
C SER A 77 18.64 2.78 23.79
N SER A 78 19.02 1.51 23.64
CA SER A 78 18.50 0.61 22.60
C SER A 78 16.97 0.58 22.51
N LYS A 79 16.26 0.95 23.60
CA LYS A 79 14.80 1.09 23.64
C LYS A 79 14.29 2.31 22.87
N GLU A 80 14.99 3.44 22.93
CA GLU A 80 14.61 4.68 22.23
C GLU A 80 14.72 4.52 20.71
N LYS A 81 15.77 3.82 20.23
CA LYS A 81 15.90 3.49 18.80
C LYS A 81 14.76 2.60 18.30
N ILE A 82 14.24 1.70 19.15
CA ILE A 82 13.11 0.85 18.79
C ILE A 82 11.82 1.67 18.73
N VAL A 83 11.55 2.48 19.75
CA VAL A 83 10.38 3.38 19.78
C VAL A 83 10.42 4.36 18.61
N LEU A 84 11.61 4.88 18.27
CA LEU A 84 11.78 5.77 17.13
C LEU A 84 11.51 5.04 15.81
N ARG A 85 11.98 3.80 15.66
CA ARG A 85 11.69 2.95 14.49
C ARG A 85 10.21 2.65 14.35
N GLU A 86 9.50 2.41 15.45
CA GLU A 86 8.06 2.21 15.46
C GLU A 86 7.32 3.49 15.02
N LYS A 87 7.74 4.66 15.51
CA LYS A 87 7.18 5.96 15.07
C LYS A 87 7.40 6.21 13.58
N TYR A 88 8.59 5.96 13.05
CA TYR A 88 8.85 6.07 11.61
C TYR A 88 8.04 5.05 10.80
N GLY A 89 7.87 3.83 11.31
CA GLY A 89 6.99 2.83 10.72
C GLY A 89 5.55 3.33 10.60
N ASN A 90 5.02 3.98 11.64
CA ASN A 90 3.68 4.58 11.60
C ASN A 90 3.58 5.74 10.59
N ILE A 91 4.62 6.56 10.45
CA ILE A 91 4.66 7.63 9.45
C ILE A 91 4.62 7.04 8.03
N PHE A 92 5.44 6.03 7.75
CA PHE A 92 5.44 5.36 6.44
C PHE A 92 4.12 4.67 6.15
N TYR A 93 3.49 4.07 7.16
CA TYR A 93 2.15 3.51 7.04
C TYR A 93 1.13 4.59 6.62
N ILE A 94 1.10 5.73 7.32
CA ILE A 94 0.19 6.84 6.98
C ILE A 94 0.46 7.33 5.55
N LEU A 95 1.74 7.46 5.17
CA LEU A 95 2.13 7.91 3.84
C LEU A 95 1.72 6.92 2.73
N GLN A 96 1.76 5.62 3.02
CA GLN A 96 1.32 4.55 2.11
C GLN A 96 -0.21 4.41 2.03
N HIS A 97 -0.96 4.89 3.01
CA HIS A 97 -2.42 4.79 3.05
C HIS A 97 -3.13 6.08 2.58
N LEU A 98 -2.45 7.23 2.63
CA LEU A 98 -3.04 8.53 2.31
C LEU A 98 -2.24 9.24 1.19
N PRO A 99 -2.69 9.14 -0.07
CA PRO A 99 -1.96 9.67 -1.22
C PRO A 99 -1.82 11.20 -1.21
N ILE A 100 -2.72 11.92 -0.52
CA ILE A 100 -2.70 13.38 -0.41
C ILE A 100 -1.44 13.88 0.30
N TYR A 101 -1.04 13.23 1.40
CA TYR A 101 0.16 13.63 2.12
C TYR A 101 1.42 13.25 1.33
N ALA A 102 1.41 12.10 0.67
CA ALA A 102 2.50 11.68 -0.20
C ALA A 102 2.68 12.62 -1.39
N ALA A 103 1.59 13.13 -1.98
CA ALA A 103 1.63 14.10 -3.08
C ALA A 103 2.26 15.43 -2.65
N LYS A 104 1.84 15.98 -1.51
CA LYS A 104 2.43 17.22 -0.96
C LYS A 104 3.90 17.05 -0.59
N PHE A 105 4.24 15.92 0.00
CA PHE A 105 5.62 15.56 0.33
C PHE A 105 6.48 15.42 -0.92
N LEU A 106 5.95 14.77 -1.96
CA LEU A 106 6.62 14.60 -3.24
C LEU A 106 6.93 15.94 -3.90
N HIS A 107 5.95 16.84 -3.94
CA HIS A 107 6.13 18.19 -4.46
C HIS A 107 7.19 18.96 -3.65
N ALA A 108 7.09 18.99 -2.31
CA ALA A 108 8.06 19.69 -1.47
C ALA A 108 9.50 19.20 -1.64
N ILE A 109 9.70 17.88 -1.77
CA ILE A 109 11.03 17.29 -2.01
C ILE A 109 11.52 17.56 -3.43
N SER A 110 10.61 17.62 -4.41
CA SER A 110 10.95 17.89 -5.80
C SER A 110 11.50 19.29 -6.04
N LEU A 111 11.12 20.27 -5.20
CA LEU A 111 11.68 21.62 -5.24
C LEU A 111 13.07 21.71 -4.60
N SER A 112 13.34 20.90 -3.58
CA SER A 112 14.57 21.02 -2.78
C SER A 112 15.71 20.09 -3.22
N HIS A 113 15.41 19.01 -3.93
CA HIS A 113 16.37 17.94 -4.23
C HIS A 113 16.35 17.53 -5.70
N SER A 114 17.46 16.92 -6.15
CA SER A 114 17.55 16.41 -7.52
C SER A 114 16.51 15.32 -7.79
N ILE A 115 15.92 15.31 -8.99
CA ILE A 115 14.92 14.32 -9.43
C ILE A 115 15.40 12.88 -9.22
N LYS A 116 16.71 12.60 -9.37
CA LYS A 116 17.29 11.28 -9.13
C LYS A 116 17.19 10.85 -7.66
N PHE A 117 17.47 11.77 -6.73
CA PHE A 117 17.34 11.51 -5.30
C PHE A 117 15.87 11.30 -4.90
N VAL A 118 14.98 12.17 -5.39
CA VAL A 118 13.54 12.04 -5.16
C VAL A 118 13.03 10.69 -5.64
N ARG A 119 13.48 10.27 -6.82
CA ARG A 119 13.17 8.96 -7.40
C ARG A 119 13.57 7.80 -6.49
N GLU A 120 14.84 7.72 -6.11
CA GLU A 120 15.37 6.61 -5.31
C GLU A 120 14.68 6.53 -3.94
N THR A 121 14.48 7.68 -3.29
CA THR A 121 13.83 7.74 -1.97
C THR A 121 12.35 7.42 -2.03
N PHE A 122 11.62 8.00 -2.98
CA PHE A 122 10.18 7.80 -3.15
C PHE A 122 9.86 6.36 -3.57
N PHE A 123 10.59 5.79 -4.53
CA PHE A 123 10.36 4.41 -4.93
C PHE A 123 10.84 3.40 -3.89
N SER A 124 11.93 3.69 -3.15
CA SER A 124 12.29 2.83 -2.01
C SER A 124 11.20 2.81 -0.93
N LEU A 125 10.46 3.90 -0.74
CA LEU A 125 9.37 3.97 0.23
C LEU A 125 8.12 3.20 -0.23
N LEU A 126 7.91 3.10 -1.55
CA LEU A 126 6.79 2.39 -2.17
C LEU A 126 7.20 1.03 -2.75
N ASN A 127 8.35 0.50 -2.31
CA ASN A 127 8.87 -0.81 -2.70
C ASN A 127 8.91 -1.00 -4.24
N TYR A 128 9.23 0.07 -4.96
CA TYR A 128 9.30 0.13 -6.42
C TYR A 128 8.03 -0.31 -7.16
N GLY A 129 6.86 -0.33 -6.50
CA GLY A 129 5.62 -0.78 -7.12
C GLY A 129 5.59 -2.29 -7.40
N SER A 130 6.32 -3.10 -6.62
CA SER A 130 6.43 -4.55 -6.80
C SER A 130 5.07 -5.26 -6.79
N THR A 131 4.12 -4.76 -6.00
CA THR A 131 2.76 -5.29 -5.90
C THR A 131 1.77 -4.41 -6.66
N ALA A 132 0.71 -4.99 -7.24
CA ALA A 132 -0.38 -4.23 -7.89
C ALA A 132 -1.00 -3.14 -6.99
N ARG A 133 -1.03 -3.36 -5.67
CA ARG A 133 -1.44 -2.37 -4.67
C ARG A 133 -0.48 -1.16 -4.64
N GLU A 134 0.83 -1.41 -4.64
CA GLU A 134 1.86 -0.38 -4.59
C GLU A 134 1.91 0.40 -5.90
N GLU A 135 1.75 -0.28 -7.03
CA GLU A 135 1.61 0.36 -8.34
C GLU A 135 0.39 1.27 -8.41
N TYR A 136 -0.79 0.79 -7.96
CA TYR A 136 -2.00 1.60 -7.89
C TYR A 136 -1.81 2.83 -7.00
N LEU A 137 -1.14 2.67 -5.86
CA LEU A 137 -0.84 3.76 -4.95
C LEU A 137 0.10 4.79 -5.58
N ILE A 138 1.16 4.35 -6.26
CA ILE A 138 2.09 5.24 -7.00
C ILE A 138 1.30 6.07 -8.03
N LEU A 139 0.41 5.44 -8.79
CA LEU A 139 -0.44 6.14 -9.77
C LEU A 139 -1.38 7.14 -9.11
N CYS A 140 -1.99 6.79 -7.97
CA CYS A 140 -2.83 7.71 -7.20
C CYS A 140 -2.03 8.91 -6.69
N ILE A 141 -0.80 8.69 -6.21
CA ILE A 141 0.06 9.76 -5.74
C ILE A 141 0.47 10.67 -6.90
N PHE A 142 0.84 10.12 -8.06
CA PHE A 142 1.15 10.94 -9.23
C PHE A 142 -0.04 11.75 -9.70
N ARG A 143 -1.25 11.16 -9.72
CA ARG A 143 -2.47 11.90 -10.06
C ARG A 143 -2.64 13.11 -9.14
N GLU A 144 -2.60 12.91 -7.83
CA GLU A 144 -2.78 14.00 -6.87
C GLU A 144 -1.62 14.99 -6.88
N ALA A 145 -0.38 14.53 -7.07
CA ALA A 145 0.78 15.40 -7.09
C ALA A 145 0.81 16.27 -8.35
N ILE A 146 0.40 15.75 -9.50
CA ILE A 146 0.27 16.52 -10.75
C ILE A 146 -0.90 17.50 -10.62
N SER A 147 -2.05 17.08 -10.09
CA SER A 147 -3.17 17.99 -9.83
C SER A 147 -2.76 19.15 -8.92
N TYR A 148 -2.01 18.84 -7.85
CA TYR A 148 -1.49 19.85 -6.94
C TYR A 148 -0.48 20.78 -7.61
N GLU A 149 0.50 20.24 -8.36
CA GLU A 149 1.50 21.03 -9.09
C GLU A 149 0.85 21.97 -10.12
N VAL A 150 -0.17 21.49 -10.84
CA VAL A 150 -0.96 22.30 -11.79
C VAL A 150 -1.71 23.43 -11.08
N GLU A 151 -2.36 23.15 -9.96
CA GLU A 151 -3.11 24.15 -9.20
C GLU A 151 -2.21 25.22 -8.58
N THR A 152 -0.99 24.86 -8.16
CA THR A 152 -0.08 25.78 -7.47
C THR A 152 0.83 26.57 -8.39
N GLU A 153 1.28 25.99 -9.50
CA GLU A 153 2.32 26.59 -10.36
C GLU A 153 1.74 27.14 -11.68
N ILE A 154 0.65 26.58 -12.21
CA ILE A 154 0.20 26.92 -13.57
C ILE A 154 -0.97 27.89 -13.56
N ASN A 155 -0.70 29.16 -13.89
CA ASN A 155 -1.74 30.17 -14.14
C ASN A 155 -2.15 30.23 -15.62
N SER A 156 -1.29 29.73 -16.55
CA SER A 156 -1.58 29.66 -17.98
C SER A 156 -0.98 28.42 -18.66
N ILE A 157 -1.68 27.85 -19.65
CA ILE A 157 -1.22 26.67 -20.43
C ILE A 157 0.18 26.87 -21.05
N LYS A 158 0.56 28.13 -21.34
CA LYS A 158 1.87 28.46 -21.92
C LYS A 158 3.03 28.39 -20.92
N GLU A 159 2.75 28.47 -19.62
CA GLU A 159 3.75 28.36 -18.55
C GLU A 159 4.11 26.91 -18.28
N PHE A 160 3.20 25.97 -18.52
CA PHE A 160 3.46 24.53 -18.41
C PHE A 160 4.64 24.06 -19.27
N GLN A 161 4.81 24.60 -20.49
CA GLN A 161 5.95 24.28 -21.34
C GLN A 161 7.26 24.95 -20.90
N LYS A 162 7.20 26.00 -20.08
CA LYS A 162 8.36 26.77 -19.64
C LYS A 162 8.88 26.37 -18.26
N GLU A 163 7.99 26.08 -17.32
CA GLU A 163 8.34 25.85 -15.92
C GLU A 163 8.83 24.44 -15.62
N ASP A 164 8.73 23.54 -16.61
CA ASP A 164 9.40 22.23 -16.56
C ASP A 164 9.04 21.41 -15.30
N PRO A 165 7.75 21.05 -15.14
CA PRO A 165 7.19 20.49 -13.93
C PRO A 165 7.91 19.22 -13.47
N ALA A 166 8.41 19.27 -12.25
CA ALA A 166 9.33 18.28 -11.73
C ALA A 166 8.63 16.97 -11.37
N VAL A 167 7.36 17.02 -10.92
CA VAL A 167 6.56 15.81 -10.65
C VAL A 167 6.17 15.13 -11.96
N VAL A 168 5.83 15.88 -13.01
CA VAL A 168 5.55 15.33 -14.35
C VAL A 168 6.77 14.61 -14.91
N LYS A 169 7.96 15.20 -14.81
CA LYS A 169 9.22 14.54 -15.20
C LYS A 169 9.47 13.26 -14.41
N LEU A 170 9.20 13.27 -13.11
CA LEU A 170 9.35 12.10 -12.27
C LEU A 170 8.38 10.98 -12.71
N ALA A 171 7.13 11.32 -13.00
CA ALA A 171 6.14 10.38 -13.54
C ALA A 171 6.57 9.79 -14.89
N ILE A 172 7.04 10.62 -15.83
CA ILE A 172 7.56 10.14 -17.12
C ILE A 172 8.76 9.22 -16.92
N SER A 173 9.67 9.55 -15.99
CA SER A 173 10.83 8.70 -15.69
C SER A 173 10.42 7.33 -15.13
N PHE A 174 9.36 7.28 -14.33
CA PHE A 174 8.79 6.03 -13.84
C PHE A 174 8.24 5.16 -14.96
N TYR A 175 7.41 5.74 -15.83
CA TYR A 175 6.86 5.01 -16.98
C TYR A 175 7.97 4.51 -17.91
N ARG A 176 9.03 5.32 -18.10
CA ARG A 176 10.18 4.93 -18.90
C ARG A 176 10.92 3.72 -18.32
N ASP A 177 11.18 3.70 -17.03
CA ASP A 177 12.02 2.67 -16.44
C ASP A 177 11.24 1.36 -16.16
N VAL A 178 9.93 1.44 -15.89
CA VAL A 178 9.10 0.27 -15.52
C VAL A 178 8.32 -0.31 -16.71
N LYS A 179 7.79 0.52 -17.62
CA LYS A 179 6.83 0.06 -18.66
C LYS A 179 7.29 0.29 -20.10
N ALA A 180 8.21 1.22 -20.36
CA ALA A 180 8.71 1.43 -21.73
C ALA A 180 9.40 0.20 -22.35
N PRO A 181 10.20 -0.61 -21.63
CA PRO A 181 10.82 -1.80 -22.23
C PRO A 181 9.78 -2.83 -22.67
N THR A 182 8.67 -2.94 -21.93
CA THR A 182 7.64 -3.94 -22.16
C THR A 182 6.61 -3.51 -23.21
N PHE A 183 6.35 -2.20 -23.32
CA PHE A 183 5.28 -1.67 -24.18
C PHE A 183 5.79 -0.80 -25.34
N LEU A 184 6.68 0.15 -25.06
CA LEU A 184 7.18 1.08 -26.08
C LEU A 184 8.24 0.46 -26.97
N GLN A 185 9.11 -0.41 -26.42
CA GLN A 185 10.14 -1.09 -27.20
C GLN A 185 9.55 -1.97 -28.31
N PRO A 186 8.57 -2.87 -28.08
CA PRO A 186 7.97 -3.65 -29.17
C PRO A 186 7.19 -2.77 -30.15
N MET A 187 6.46 -1.76 -29.68
CA MET A 187 5.63 -0.89 -30.53
C MET A 187 6.45 0.05 -31.44
N LEU A 188 7.68 0.40 -31.03
CA LEU A 188 8.61 1.23 -31.81
C LEU A 188 9.69 0.43 -32.53
N SER A 189 9.86 -0.86 -32.21
CA SER A 189 10.77 -1.76 -32.91
C SER A 189 10.17 -2.34 -34.19
N ASP A 190 8.85 -2.26 -34.35
CA ASP A 190 8.22 -2.45 -35.65
C ASP A 190 8.57 -1.24 -36.52
N PRO A 191 9.35 -1.43 -37.60
CA PRO A 191 9.72 -0.33 -38.47
C PRO A 191 8.46 0.18 -39.19
N ILE A 192 8.29 1.50 -39.20
CA ILE A 192 7.42 2.23 -40.14
C ILE A 192 8.03 2.14 -41.53
#